data_AF-A0A250X3N8-F1
#
_entry.id   AF-A0A250X3N8-F1
#
_cell.length_a   1.000
_cell.length_b   1.000
_cell.length_c   1.000
_cell.angle_alpha   90.00
_cell.angle_beta   90.00
_cell.angle_gamma   90.00
#
_symmetry.space_group_name_H-M   'P 1'
#
loop_
_entity.id
_entity.type
_entity.pdbx_description
1 polymer ?
#
loop_
_entity_poly.entity_id
_entity_poly.type
_entity_poly.pdbx_seq_one_letter_code
_entity_poly.pdbx_strand_id
1 'polypeptide(L)'
;MECFASVYEDLFFQSGVDLILNGHVHAYERTHPMYQYSRNECGPVHVVIGDGGNIEGPYRNFVDQINIYDPLNRTYCELLKYKGHGPNEHAAEGKKWGPPYQTQCQPPSCPTLSWQPSSGVTLGAPPLVLKTNSSTLGFCQSSQPLWSAHRDPSFGHGILDVISDREISLAWYRNVDGEAVVADRAVIKRKRGLAAKDGQHRCP
;
A
#
# COMPACT_ATOMS: atom_id res chain seq x y z
N MET A 1 7.65 4.31 5.76
CA MET A 1 7.73 3.69 4.42
C MET A 1 7.82 4.77 3.34
N GLU A 2 7.10 5.89 3.48
CA GLU A 2 7.18 7.06 2.59
C GLU A 2 8.58 7.49 2.17
N CYS A 3 9.53 7.66 3.12
CA CYS A 3 10.92 8.00 2.76
C CYS A 3 11.60 6.98 1.86
N PHE A 4 11.29 5.70 2.06
CA PHE A 4 11.89 4.64 1.26
C PHE A 4 11.30 4.68 -0.15
N ALA A 5 9.98 4.76 -0.26
CA ALA A 5 9.29 4.87 -1.54
C ALA A 5 9.76 6.13 -2.32
N SER A 6 9.82 7.30 -1.67
CA SER A 6 10.23 8.55 -2.34
C SER A 6 11.66 8.54 -2.91
N VAL A 7 12.51 7.63 -2.45
CA VAL A 7 13.90 7.50 -2.90
C VAL A 7 14.05 6.36 -3.91
N TYR A 8 13.37 5.23 -3.69
CA TYR A 8 13.60 3.99 -4.44
C TYR A 8 12.51 3.65 -5.45
N GLU A 9 11.30 4.20 -5.33
CA GLU A 9 10.18 3.85 -6.21
C GLU A 9 10.49 4.18 -7.68
N ASP A 10 11.04 5.37 -7.96
CA ASP A 10 11.47 5.77 -9.30
C ASP A 10 12.57 4.83 -9.84
N LEU A 11 13.52 4.42 -9.00
CA LEU A 11 14.59 3.48 -9.38
C LEU A 11 14.02 2.10 -9.72
N PHE A 12 13.10 1.58 -8.92
CA PHE A 12 12.46 0.28 -9.15
C PHE A 12 11.61 0.30 -10.41
N PHE A 13 10.86 1.38 -10.63
CA PHE A 13 10.08 1.56 -11.84
C PHE A 13 10.99 1.60 -13.08
N GLN A 14 12.03 2.44 -13.09
CA GLN A 14 12.96 2.55 -14.21
C GLN A 14 13.76 1.27 -14.47
N SER A 15 14.00 0.46 -13.43
CA SER A 15 14.69 -0.83 -13.56
C SER A 15 13.79 -1.97 -14.01
N GLY A 16 12.48 -1.72 -14.18
CA GLY A 16 11.51 -2.73 -14.61
C GLY A 16 11.30 -3.83 -13.55
N VAL A 17 11.26 -3.46 -12.27
CA VAL A 17 10.95 -4.40 -11.18
C VAL A 17 9.51 -4.91 -11.34
N ASP A 18 9.33 -6.23 -11.38
CA ASP A 18 8.01 -6.85 -11.57
C ASP A 18 7.23 -7.02 -10.25
N LEU A 19 7.94 -7.34 -9.16
CA LEU A 19 7.36 -7.76 -7.88
C LEU A 19 8.24 -7.27 -6.72
N ILE A 20 7.60 -6.72 -5.68
CA ILE A 20 8.20 -6.32 -4.42
C ILE A 20 7.52 -7.10 -3.30
N LEU A 21 8.31 -7.83 -2.50
CA LEU A 21 7.85 -8.57 -1.33
C LEU A 21 8.29 -7.86 -0.05
N ASN A 22 7.39 -7.68 0.91
CA ASN A 22 7.73 -7.15 2.23
C ASN A 22 6.92 -7.81 3.34
N GLY A 23 7.39 -7.67 4.58
CA GLY A 23 6.66 -8.10 5.78
C GLY A 23 6.26 -6.90 6.64
N HIS A 24 6.55 -7.01 7.94
CA HIS A 24 6.28 -6.01 9.00
C HIS A 24 4.81 -5.83 9.38
N VAL A 25 3.92 -5.63 8.42
CA VAL A 25 2.48 -5.63 8.70
C VAL A 25 2.03 -7.08 8.85
N HIS A 26 1.34 -7.40 9.95
CA HIS A 26 0.91 -8.76 10.29
C HIS A 26 -0.38 -9.15 9.57
N ALA A 27 -0.38 -9.03 8.26
CA ALA A 27 -1.49 -9.37 7.37
C ALA A 27 -0.96 -9.66 5.97
N TYR A 28 -1.81 -10.25 5.14
CA TYR A 28 -1.57 -10.38 3.71
C TYR A 28 -2.20 -9.21 2.96
N GLU A 29 -1.46 -8.58 2.04
CA GLU A 29 -2.00 -7.60 1.10
C GLU A 29 -1.26 -7.67 -0.24
N ARG A 30 -2.00 -7.55 -1.34
CA ARG A 30 -1.45 -7.50 -2.69
C ARG A 30 -2.06 -6.33 -3.44
N THR A 31 -1.21 -5.58 -4.14
CA THR A 31 -1.66 -4.48 -4.99
C THR A 31 -1.99 -4.94 -6.41
N HIS A 32 -2.71 -4.10 -7.15
CA HIS A 32 -2.55 -4.03 -8.59
C HIS A 32 -1.15 -3.48 -8.95
N PRO A 33 -0.65 -3.68 -10.18
CA PRO A 33 0.51 -2.94 -10.68
C PRO A 33 0.33 -1.44 -10.42
N MET A 34 1.29 -0.82 -9.73
CA MET A 34 1.18 0.58 -9.32
C MET A 34 2.51 1.31 -9.35
N TYR A 35 2.43 2.63 -9.46
CA TYR A 35 3.56 3.55 -9.40
C TYR A 35 3.06 4.92 -8.92
N GLN A 36 3.76 5.52 -7.97
CA GLN A 36 3.42 6.80 -7.34
C GLN A 36 1.95 6.81 -6.89
N TYR A 37 1.60 5.78 -6.12
CA TYR A 37 0.28 5.51 -5.58
C TYR A 37 -0.88 5.45 -6.60
N SER A 38 -0.58 5.35 -7.88
CA SER A 38 -1.57 5.24 -8.94
C SER A 38 -1.44 3.88 -9.60
N ARG A 39 -2.58 3.28 -10.02
CA ARG A 39 -2.55 2.06 -10.82
C ARG A 39 -1.74 2.34 -12.09
N ASN A 40 -0.68 1.57 -12.30
CA ASN A 40 0.21 1.71 -13.42
C ASN A 40 0.59 0.32 -13.90
N GLU A 41 0.24 0.01 -15.15
CA GLU A 41 0.43 -1.31 -15.71
C GLU A 41 1.89 -1.75 -15.88
N CYS A 42 2.82 -0.79 -15.93
CA CYS A 42 4.25 -1.02 -15.98
C CYS A 42 4.91 -1.02 -14.60
N GLY A 43 4.16 -0.65 -13.55
CA GLY A 43 4.69 -0.60 -12.19
C GLY A 43 4.76 -1.99 -11.53
N PRO A 44 5.60 -2.13 -10.49
CA PRO A 44 5.69 -3.37 -9.74
C PRO A 44 4.36 -3.71 -9.06
N VAL A 45 4.15 -5.02 -8.84
CA VAL A 45 3.16 -5.51 -7.87
C VAL A 45 3.81 -5.54 -6.50
N HIS A 46 3.16 -4.95 -5.49
CA HIS A 46 3.60 -5.03 -4.10
C HIS A 46 2.81 -6.12 -3.40
N VAL A 47 3.51 -6.98 -2.64
CA VAL A 47 2.91 -8.01 -1.80
C VAL A 47 3.48 -7.90 -0.40
N VAL A 48 2.59 -7.62 0.53
CA VAL A 48 2.80 -7.72 1.96
C VAL A 48 2.49 -9.16 2.39
N ILE A 49 3.47 -9.82 2.99
CA ILE A 49 3.41 -11.20 3.48
C ILE A 49 4.06 -11.30 4.87
N GLY A 50 3.63 -10.43 5.79
CA GLY A 50 4.12 -10.39 7.18
C GLY A 50 3.30 -11.23 8.16
N ASP A 51 2.47 -12.11 7.62
CA ASP A 51 1.43 -12.89 8.29
C ASP A 51 1.90 -14.28 8.76
N GLY A 52 3.18 -14.40 9.12
CA GLY A 52 3.80 -15.69 9.48
C GLY A 52 3.43 -16.28 10.84
N GLY A 53 2.53 -15.67 11.62
CA GLY A 53 2.08 -16.23 12.90
C GLY A 53 2.85 -15.77 14.15
N ASN A 54 3.36 -14.54 14.17
CA ASN A 54 4.06 -14.02 15.34
C ASN A 54 3.10 -13.74 16.53
N ILE A 55 3.68 -13.60 17.73
CA ILE A 55 2.94 -13.48 19.01
C ILE A 55 2.06 -12.23 19.12
N GLU A 56 2.32 -11.19 18.33
CA GLU A 56 1.54 -9.94 18.39
C GLU A 56 0.13 -10.10 17.78
N GLY A 57 -0.11 -11.19 17.03
CA GLY A 57 -1.39 -11.42 16.35
C GLY A 57 -1.50 -10.69 15.00
N PRO A 58 -2.55 -10.98 14.22
CA PRO A 58 -2.76 -10.34 12.93
C PRO A 58 -3.32 -8.91 13.07
N TYR A 59 -2.94 -8.02 12.15
CA TYR A 59 -3.47 -6.66 12.08
C TYR A 59 -4.82 -6.67 11.34
N ARG A 60 -5.92 -6.64 12.10
CA ARG A 60 -7.28 -6.87 11.59
C ARG A 60 -8.00 -5.66 11.01
N ASN A 61 -7.56 -4.47 11.39
CA ASN A 61 -8.27 -3.24 11.07
C ASN A 61 -7.55 -2.55 9.92
N PHE A 62 -8.27 -2.29 8.83
CA PHE A 62 -7.76 -1.45 7.76
C PHE A 62 -8.09 0.01 8.05
N VAL A 63 -7.16 0.92 7.73
CA VAL A 63 -7.28 2.35 8.07
C VAL A 63 -8.54 2.99 7.48
N ASP A 64 -9.02 2.49 6.36
CA ASP A 64 -10.21 2.97 5.65
C ASP A 64 -11.54 2.37 6.15
N GLN A 65 -11.51 1.41 7.08
CA GLN A 65 -12.72 0.80 7.63
C GLN A 65 -13.32 1.64 8.76
N ILE A 66 -14.65 1.65 8.81
CA ILE A 66 -15.41 2.24 9.92
C ILE A 66 -15.15 1.44 11.20
N ASN A 67 -14.82 2.14 12.28
CA ASN A 67 -14.77 1.56 13.60
C ASN A 67 -16.20 1.48 14.16
N ILE A 68 -16.77 0.28 14.22
CA ILE A 68 -18.14 0.04 14.70
C ILE A 68 -18.34 0.39 16.20
N TYR A 69 -17.25 0.60 16.93
CA TYR A 69 -17.29 1.01 18.33
C TYR A 69 -17.20 2.53 18.51
N ASP A 70 -16.95 3.30 17.44
CA ASP A 70 -16.95 4.75 17.49
C ASP A 70 -18.38 5.28 17.33
N PRO A 71 -18.90 6.11 18.27
CA PRO A 71 -20.27 6.61 18.23
C PRO A 71 -20.55 7.54 17.03
N LEU A 72 -19.51 8.01 16.35
CA LEU A 72 -19.62 8.87 15.16
C LEU A 72 -19.39 8.11 13.85
N ASN A 73 -19.29 6.77 13.90
CA ASN A 73 -19.02 5.91 12.74
C ASN A 73 -17.80 6.36 11.91
N ARG A 74 -16.76 6.86 12.58
CA ARG A 74 -15.53 7.30 11.91
C ARG A 74 -14.68 6.11 11.50
N THR A 75 -13.87 6.30 10.46
CA THR A 75 -12.86 5.33 10.04
C THR A 75 -11.72 5.22 11.05
N TYR A 76 -11.01 4.09 11.06
CA TYR A 76 -9.80 3.94 11.88
C TYR A 76 -8.77 5.05 11.59
N CYS A 77 -8.69 5.54 10.36
CA CYS A 77 -7.83 6.65 9.97
C CYS A 77 -8.18 7.96 10.68
N GLU A 78 -9.46 8.33 10.74
CA GLU A 78 -9.92 9.55 11.41
C GLU A 78 -9.69 9.50 12.93
N LEU A 79 -9.57 8.29 13.47
CA LEU A 79 -9.27 8.05 14.88
C LEU A 79 -7.77 8.02 15.18
N LEU A 80 -6.90 7.99 14.15
CA LEU A 80 -5.46 8.01 14.35
C LEU A 80 -5.07 9.31 15.08
N LYS A 81 -4.36 9.14 16.19
CA LYS A 81 -3.81 10.27 16.95
C LYS A 81 -2.38 9.94 17.34
N TYR A 82 -1.49 10.90 17.15
CA TYR A 82 -0.13 10.85 17.65
C TYR A 82 0.11 12.05 18.57
N LYS A 83 0.43 11.78 19.85
CA LYS A 83 0.56 12.82 20.89
C LYS A 83 -0.67 13.76 20.99
N GLY A 84 -1.87 13.21 20.82
CA GLY A 84 -3.13 13.94 20.92
C GLY A 84 -3.60 14.62 19.64
N HIS A 85 -2.74 14.72 18.62
CA HIS A 85 -3.06 15.37 17.35
C HIS A 85 -3.35 14.34 16.25
N GLY A 86 -4.35 14.62 15.42
CA GLY A 86 -4.64 13.83 14.22
C GLY A 86 -3.58 14.04 13.11
N PRO A 87 -3.55 13.17 12.08
CA PRO A 87 -2.64 13.34 10.96
C PRO A 87 -2.76 14.73 10.32
N ASN A 88 -3.98 15.18 10.00
CA ASN A 88 -4.21 16.47 9.34
C ASN A 88 -3.71 17.68 10.16
N GLU A 89 -3.80 17.59 11.50
CA GLU A 89 -3.29 18.63 12.39
C GLU A 89 -1.75 18.66 12.38
N HIS A 90 -1.11 17.47 12.43
CA HIS A 90 0.35 17.38 12.27
C HIS A 90 0.83 17.89 10.90
N ALA A 91 0.02 17.73 9.85
CA ALA A 91 0.26 18.27 8.51
C ALA A 91 0.42 19.78 8.51
N ALA A 92 -0.60 20.45 9.03
CA ALA A 92 -0.72 21.89 9.01
C ALA A 92 0.40 22.55 9.83
N GLU A 93 0.88 21.84 10.86
CA GLU A 93 1.94 22.30 11.75
C GLU A 93 3.36 21.97 11.26
N GLY A 94 3.51 21.28 10.12
CA GLY A 94 4.81 20.87 9.58
C GLY A 94 5.57 19.89 10.49
N LYS A 95 4.85 19.19 11.39
CA LYS A 95 5.45 18.27 12.37
C LYS A 95 5.66 16.90 11.75
N LYS A 96 6.71 16.21 12.22
CA LYS A 96 6.97 14.81 11.83
C LYS A 96 5.98 13.88 12.52
N TRP A 97 5.33 13.01 11.76
CA TRP A 97 4.42 12.00 12.28
C TRP A 97 5.17 10.73 12.70
N GLY A 98 4.74 10.16 13.83
CA GLY A 98 5.25 8.88 14.32
C GLY A 98 6.39 9.00 15.34
N PRO A 99 6.77 7.86 15.96
CA PRO A 99 7.77 7.80 17.01
C PRO A 99 9.16 8.29 16.55
N PRO A 100 10.05 8.67 17.50
CA PRO A 100 11.37 9.21 17.18
C PRO A 100 12.20 8.35 16.22
N TYR A 101 12.16 7.03 16.37
CA TYR A 101 12.90 6.12 15.49
C TYR A 101 12.42 6.15 14.02
N GLN A 102 11.18 6.58 13.74
CA GLN A 102 10.67 6.77 12.37
C GLN A 102 10.99 8.17 11.81
N THR A 103 11.37 9.12 12.66
CA THR A 103 11.48 10.55 12.34
C THR A 103 12.89 11.12 12.50
N GLN A 104 13.80 10.40 13.17
CA GLN A 104 15.18 10.82 13.46
C GLN A 104 16.13 10.62 12.28
N CYS A 105 15.94 9.57 11.47
CA CYS A 105 16.81 9.26 10.32
C CYS A 105 16.01 9.38 9.02
N GLN A 106 15.83 10.62 8.54
CA GLN A 106 15.24 10.86 7.22
C GLN A 106 16.20 11.72 6.41
N PRO A 107 16.56 11.33 5.16
CA PRO A 107 17.32 12.21 4.28
C PRO A 107 16.57 13.54 4.08
N PRO A 108 17.26 14.67 3.84
CA PRO A 108 16.64 16.00 3.75
C PRO A 108 15.52 16.11 2.70
N SER A 109 15.50 15.23 1.71
CA SER A 109 14.51 15.16 0.63
C SER A 109 13.35 14.19 0.91
N CYS A 110 13.32 13.52 2.07
CA CYS A 110 12.21 12.63 2.39
C CYS A 110 10.92 13.45 2.61
N PRO A 111 9.83 13.17 1.86
CA PRO A 111 8.52 13.66 2.23
C PRO A 111 8.15 13.03 3.57
N THR A 112 7.95 13.88 4.58
CA THR A 112 7.60 13.40 5.91
C THR A 112 6.29 12.62 5.89
N LEU A 113 5.34 12.97 5.02
CA LEU A 113 3.98 12.41 4.94
C LEU A 113 3.40 12.53 3.52
N SER A 114 2.93 11.43 2.92
CA SER A 114 1.99 11.49 1.79
C SER A 114 0.58 11.75 2.32
N TRP A 115 -0.03 12.85 1.90
CA TRP A 115 -1.37 13.25 2.32
C TRP A 115 -2.42 12.79 1.28
N GLN A 116 -3.58 12.29 1.71
CA GLN A 116 -4.76 11.91 0.93
C GLN A 116 -6.06 12.49 1.50
N PRO A 117 -6.88 13.30 0.81
CA PRO A 117 -8.08 13.95 1.37
C PRO A 117 -8.97 13.01 2.23
N SER A 118 -9.27 13.41 3.48
CA SER A 118 -9.82 12.54 4.54
C SER A 118 -11.33 12.38 4.46
N SER A 119 -11.95 12.87 3.39
CA SER A 119 -13.40 12.83 3.18
C SER A 119 -13.72 13.16 1.73
N GLY A 120 -14.59 12.38 1.09
CA GLY A 120 -15.18 12.73 -0.22
C GLY A 120 -14.57 12.06 -1.45
N VAL A 121 -13.58 11.17 -1.29
CA VAL A 121 -13.12 10.30 -2.39
C VAL A 121 -13.86 8.98 -2.34
N THR A 122 -15.12 9.00 -2.77
CA THR A 122 -15.83 7.78 -3.13
C THR A 122 -15.14 7.20 -4.37
N LEU A 123 -14.92 5.88 -4.42
CA LEU A 123 -14.39 5.13 -5.57
C LEU A 123 -12.86 5.16 -5.79
N GLY A 124 -12.08 5.35 -4.72
CA GLY A 124 -10.62 5.19 -4.73
C GLY A 124 -9.90 5.97 -5.84
N ALA A 125 -10.37 7.19 -6.14
CA ALA A 125 -9.68 8.10 -7.05
C ALA A 125 -8.18 8.18 -6.71
N PRO A 126 -7.31 8.38 -7.74
CA PRO A 126 -5.87 8.41 -7.54
C PRO A 126 -5.55 9.40 -6.41
N PRO A 127 -4.61 9.04 -5.54
CA PRO A 127 -4.29 9.87 -4.39
C PRO A 127 -3.72 11.18 -4.91
N LEU A 128 -4.30 12.26 -4.40
CA LEU A 128 -3.79 13.60 -4.62
C LEU A 128 -2.46 13.72 -3.90
N VAL A 129 -1.37 13.46 -4.64
CA VAL A 129 -0.03 13.87 -4.26
C VAL A 129 -0.07 15.39 -4.11
N LEU A 130 0.24 15.90 -2.90
CA LEU A 130 0.34 17.34 -2.62
C LEU A 130 1.57 17.97 -3.30
N LYS A 131 1.56 17.97 -4.63
CA LYS A 131 2.22 18.96 -5.49
C LYS A 131 1.20 19.65 -6.40
N THR A 132 -0.08 19.64 -6.05
CA THR A 132 -1.11 20.40 -6.75
C THR A 132 -1.83 21.29 -5.75
N ASN A 133 -2.23 22.48 -6.21
CA ASN A 133 -2.96 23.51 -5.43
C ASN A 133 -4.37 23.03 -5.02
N SER A 134 -4.49 21.87 -4.38
CA SER A 134 -5.74 21.29 -3.91
C SER A 134 -6.02 21.75 -2.49
N SER A 135 -7.25 22.22 -2.25
CA SER A 135 -7.74 22.68 -0.95
C SER A 135 -8.12 21.55 0.02
N THR A 136 -7.96 20.29 -0.38
CA THR A 136 -8.32 19.13 0.46
C THR A 136 -7.07 18.36 0.90
N LEU A 137 -6.57 18.74 2.07
CA LEU A 137 -5.61 17.94 2.83
C LEU A 137 -6.35 16.75 3.43
N GLY A 138 -5.75 15.58 3.40
CA GLY A 138 -6.17 14.50 4.29
C GLY A 138 -5.07 13.48 4.45
N PHE A 139 -5.34 12.35 5.11
CA PHE A 139 -4.34 11.31 5.32
C PHE A 139 -4.69 9.92 4.81
N CYS A 140 -5.97 9.50 4.83
CA CYS A 140 -6.38 8.21 4.28
C CYS A 140 -7.69 8.31 3.49
N GLN A 141 -7.90 7.32 2.64
CA GLN A 141 -9.18 7.08 1.98
C GLN A 141 -10.23 6.52 2.94
N SER A 142 -11.50 6.75 2.63
CA SER A 142 -12.65 6.22 3.37
C SER A 142 -13.18 4.89 2.81
N SER A 143 -12.40 4.24 1.95
CA SER A 143 -12.65 2.91 1.38
C SER A 143 -11.36 2.28 0.92
N GLN A 144 -11.39 0.99 0.56
CA GLN A 144 -10.22 0.29 0.02
C GLN A 144 -9.65 1.05 -1.19
N PRO A 145 -8.34 1.35 -1.19
CA PRO A 145 -7.75 2.03 -2.33
C PRO A 145 -7.77 1.23 -3.61
N LEU A 146 -7.92 1.92 -4.75
CA LEU A 146 -7.97 1.27 -6.07
C LEU A 146 -6.68 0.50 -6.40
N TRP A 147 -5.55 0.80 -5.77
CA TRP A 147 -4.33 0.02 -5.94
C TRP A 147 -4.29 -1.24 -5.06
N SER A 148 -5.08 -1.33 -3.97
CA SER A 148 -5.15 -2.52 -3.13
C SER A 148 -6.10 -3.54 -3.78
N ALA A 149 -5.55 -4.65 -4.29
CA ALA A 149 -6.31 -5.65 -5.04
C ALA A 149 -6.90 -6.75 -4.14
N HIS A 150 -6.14 -7.18 -3.14
CA HIS A 150 -6.57 -8.18 -2.16
C HIS A 150 -5.91 -7.89 -0.83
N ARG A 151 -6.64 -8.06 0.28
CA ARG A 151 -6.12 -7.88 1.63
C ARG A 151 -6.89 -8.76 2.60
N ASP A 152 -6.17 -9.47 3.46
CA ASP A 152 -6.76 -10.44 4.38
C ASP A 152 -5.91 -10.50 5.67
N PRO A 153 -6.52 -10.23 6.84
CA PRO A 153 -5.83 -10.26 8.13
C PRO A 153 -5.77 -11.66 8.76
N SER A 154 -5.44 -12.66 7.94
CA SER A 154 -5.22 -14.05 8.39
C SER A 154 -3.74 -14.37 8.38
N PHE A 155 -3.34 -15.32 9.23
CA PHE A 155 -2.02 -15.93 9.08
C PHE A 155 -1.98 -16.87 7.89
N GLY A 156 -0.82 -16.94 7.24
CA GLY A 156 -0.68 -17.67 6.00
C GLY A 156 0.75 -17.72 5.47
N HIS A 157 0.87 -18.21 4.25
CA HIS A 157 2.11 -18.23 3.49
C HIS A 157 1.83 -18.19 1.99
N GLY A 158 2.84 -17.81 1.22
CA GLY A 158 2.76 -17.62 -0.23
C GLY A 158 3.72 -18.56 -0.94
N ILE A 159 3.27 -19.09 -2.07
CA ILE A 159 4.09 -19.85 -3.02
C ILE A 159 4.19 -19.03 -4.30
N LEU A 160 5.43 -18.81 -4.74
CA LEU A 160 5.74 -18.13 -5.98
C LEU A 160 6.34 -19.13 -6.97
N ASP A 161 5.59 -19.42 -8.03
CA ASP A 161 6.02 -20.31 -9.11
C ASP A 161 6.52 -19.47 -10.29
N VAL A 162 7.80 -19.63 -10.65
CA VAL A 162 8.36 -19.03 -11.87
C VAL A 162 8.00 -19.91 -13.05
N ILE A 163 7.08 -19.45 -13.89
CA ILE A 163 6.53 -20.22 -15.02
C ILE A 163 7.40 -20.03 -16.27
N SER A 164 7.85 -18.80 -16.52
CA SER A 164 8.71 -18.46 -17.66
C SER A 164 9.54 -17.21 -17.37
N ASP A 165 10.30 -16.75 -18.36
CA ASP A 165 11.00 -15.46 -18.31
C ASP A 165 10.06 -14.24 -18.28
N ARG A 166 8.76 -14.46 -18.47
CA ARG A 166 7.71 -13.44 -18.54
C ARG A 166 6.56 -13.61 -17.56
N GLU A 167 6.47 -14.75 -16.88
CA GLU A 167 5.29 -15.08 -16.08
C GLU A 167 5.68 -15.74 -14.77
N ILE A 168 5.10 -15.23 -13.68
CA ILE A 168 5.15 -15.83 -12.35
C ILE A 168 3.71 -15.98 -11.83
N SER A 169 3.44 -17.07 -11.10
CA SER A 169 2.17 -17.30 -10.40
C SER A 169 2.41 -17.19 -8.91
N LEU A 170 1.66 -16.29 -8.27
CA LEU A 170 1.59 -16.18 -6.82
C LEU A 170 0.30 -16.86 -6.34
N ALA A 171 0.42 -17.74 -5.36
CA ALA A 171 -0.70 -18.29 -4.61
C ALA A 171 -0.46 -18.07 -3.11
N TRP A 172 -1.46 -17.58 -2.39
CA TRP A 172 -1.42 -17.40 -0.95
C TRP A 172 -2.46 -18.31 -0.26
N TYR A 173 -2.05 -18.87 0.87
CA TYR A 173 -2.79 -19.89 1.61
C TYR A 173 -2.93 -19.44 3.05
N ARG A 174 -4.16 -19.50 3.58
CA ARG A 174 -4.42 -19.21 4.99
C ARG A 174 -4.16 -20.44 5.84
N ASN A 175 -3.61 -20.23 7.02
CA ASN A 175 -3.35 -21.31 7.98
C ASN A 175 -4.64 -21.91 8.57
N VAL A 176 -5.75 -21.18 8.48
CA VAL A 176 -7.07 -21.63 8.98
C VAL A 176 -7.86 -22.42 7.94
N ASP A 177 -7.45 -22.39 6.68
CA ASP A 177 -8.08 -23.18 5.63
C ASP A 177 -7.51 -24.60 5.62
N GLY A 178 -8.18 -25.51 4.90
CA GLY A 178 -7.68 -26.86 4.68
C GLY A 178 -6.37 -26.91 3.89
N GLU A 179 -5.70 -28.05 3.91
CA GLU A 179 -4.48 -28.28 3.14
C GLU A 179 -4.70 -27.95 1.65
N ALA A 180 -3.77 -27.18 1.07
CA ALA A 180 -3.77 -26.75 -0.33
C ALA A 180 -4.97 -25.88 -0.79
N VAL A 181 -5.74 -25.27 0.13
CA VAL A 181 -6.80 -24.31 -0.24
C VAL A 181 -6.21 -22.92 -0.50
N VAL A 182 -6.21 -22.51 -1.77
CA VAL A 182 -5.72 -21.20 -2.20
C VAL A 182 -6.73 -20.11 -1.84
N ALA A 183 -6.32 -19.15 -1.02
CA ALA A 183 -7.16 -18.00 -0.62
C ALA A 183 -7.04 -16.82 -1.59
N ASP A 184 -5.83 -16.58 -2.14
CA ASP A 184 -5.61 -15.62 -3.22
C ASP A 184 -4.67 -16.18 -4.29
N ARG A 185 -4.92 -15.83 -5.55
CA ARG A 185 -4.07 -16.21 -6.69
C ARG A 185 -3.92 -15.05 -7.66
N ALA A 186 -2.70 -14.79 -8.09
CA ALA A 186 -2.40 -13.82 -9.13
C ALA A 186 -1.33 -14.31 -10.09
N VAL A 187 -1.54 -14.08 -11.38
CA VAL A 187 -0.51 -14.26 -12.40
C VAL A 187 0.07 -12.90 -12.74
N ILE A 188 1.37 -12.73 -12.48
CA ILE A 188 2.09 -11.48 -12.73
C ILE A 188 2.88 -11.67 -14.03
N LYS A 189 2.65 -10.78 -14.98
CA LYS A 189 3.25 -10.82 -16.31
C LYS A 189 4.21 -9.65 -16.49
N ARG A 190 5.47 -9.95 -16.79
CA ARG A 190 6.51 -8.97 -17.10
C ARG A 190 6.19 -8.23 -18.39
N LYS A 191 6.01 -6.91 -18.29
CA LYS A 191 5.68 -6.05 -19.45
C LYS A 191 6.87 -5.34 -20.09
N ARG A 192 8.11 -5.63 -19.67
CA ARG A 192 9.33 -5.02 -20.21
C ARG A 192 9.35 -4.97 -21.74
N GLY A 193 9.47 -3.76 -22.29
CA GLY A 193 9.53 -3.47 -23.72
C GLY A 193 8.20 -3.58 -24.49
N LEU A 194 7.10 -3.96 -23.83
CA LEU A 194 5.75 -3.94 -24.40
C LEU A 194 5.17 -2.52 -24.34
N ALA A 195 4.26 -2.21 -25.26
CA ALA A 195 3.52 -0.95 -25.21
C ALA A 195 2.63 -0.92 -23.96
N ALA A 196 2.64 0.20 -23.24
CA ALA A 196 1.65 0.49 -22.22
C ALA A 196 0.26 0.56 -22.87
N LYS A 197 -0.80 0.29 -22.10
CA LYS A 197 -2.18 0.28 -22.65
C LYS A 197 -2.66 1.62 -23.19
N ASP A 198 -2.03 2.72 -22.81
CA ASP A 198 -2.30 4.03 -23.39
C ASP A 198 -1.71 4.21 -24.80
N GLY A 199 -0.86 3.27 -25.25
CA GLY A 199 -0.20 3.30 -26.56
C GLY A 199 0.84 4.41 -26.73
N GLN A 200 1.10 5.22 -25.69
CA GLN A 200 1.95 6.40 -25.76
C GLN A 200 3.41 6.10 -25.43
N HIS A 201 3.68 5.00 -24.73
CA HIS A 201 5.04 4.62 -24.31
C HIS A 201 5.22 3.11 -24.14
N ARG A 202 6.46 2.65 -23.96
CA ARG A 202 6.80 1.25 -23.63
C ARG A 202 7.16 1.14 -22.15
N CYS A 203 6.81 0.02 -21.54
CA CYS A 203 7.25 -0.25 -20.17
C CYS A 203 8.79 -0.42 -20.13
N PRO A 204 9.47 0.15 -19.11
CA PRO A 204 10.92 0.03 -18.92
C PRO A 204 11.41 -1.44 -18.81
#